data_AF-I7ASF0-F1
#
_entry.id   AF-I7ASF0-F1
#
_cell.length_a   1.000
_cell.length_b   1.000
_cell.length_c   1.000
_cell.angle_alpha   90.00
_cell.angle_beta   90.00
_cell.angle_gamma   90.00
#
_symmetry.space_group_name_H-M   'P 1'
#
loop_
_entity.id
_entity.type
_entity.pdbx_description
1 polymer ?
#
loop_
_entity_poly.entity_id
_entity_poly.type
_entity_poly.pdbx_seq_one_letter_code
_entity_poly.pdbx_strand_id
1 'polypeptide(L)'
;MPVKEKDEVLLEDIKQDLQSIRTAVIESGDISKLDEYNLEGLFGIYKNPEQQVVFMRTIYKQITREILKFLSSKCISEAMVSICILYEMFKSQRGYIDVEMSLEDVECINQYVYSLGKKENTDIIWEGVRAWGCLKRKKAIRICMMPFPDDEQSLMVIEKELEVISKTLDNWDEPRNESCID
;
A
#
# COMPACT_ATOMS: atom_id res chain seq x y z
N MET A 1 11.64 22.90 -13.29
CA MET A 1 10.22 22.67 -13.00
C MET A 1 10.09 22.36 -11.53
N PRO A 2 9.18 23.00 -10.80
CA PRO A 2 9.01 22.75 -9.37
C PRO A 2 8.59 21.30 -9.17
N VAL A 3 9.21 20.61 -8.21
CA VAL A 3 9.01 19.18 -7.94
C VAL A 3 7.53 18.86 -7.64
N LYS A 4 6.82 19.80 -7.00
CA LYS A 4 5.42 19.70 -6.61
C LYS A 4 4.42 19.49 -7.76
N GLU A 5 4.62 20.17 -8.90
CA GLU A 5 3.74 19.99 -10.07
C GLU A 5 3.87 18.59 -10.68
N LYS A 6 5.04 17.95 -10.53
CA LYS A 6 5.23 16.59 -11.04
C LYS A 6 4.56 15.55 -10.15
N ASP A 7 4.58 15.74 -8.83
CA ASP A 7 4.01 14.77 -7.89
C ASP A 7 2.48 14.80 -7.89
N GLU A 8 1.86 15.98 -8.00
CA GLU A 8 0.40 16.10 -8.12
C GLU A 8 -0.14 15.49 -9.43
N VAL A 9 0.52 15.75 -10.56
CA VAL A 9 0.15 15.19 -11.86
C VAL A 9 0.29 13.66 -11.83
N LEU A 10 1.38 13.15 -11.26
CA LEU A 10 1.66 11.73 -11.20
C LEU A 10 0.67 10.99 -10.28
N LEU A 11 0.21 11.61 -9.19
CA LEU A 11 -0.85 11.06 -8.35
C LEU A 11 -2.19 10.94 -9.10
N GLU A 12 -2.60 11.97 -9.85
CA GLU A 12 -3.85 11.92 -10.62
C GLU A 12 -3.80 10.86 -11.73
N ASP A 13 -2.67 10.74 -12.43
CA ASP A 13 -2.46 9.69 -13.44
C ASP A 13 -2.63 8.29 -12.81
N ILE A 14 -2.09 8.08 -11.60
CA ILE A 14 -2.25 6.80 -10.88
C ILE A 14 -3.67 6.57 -10.42
N LYS A 15 -4.40 7.60 -9.98
CA LYS A 15 -5.83 7.43 -9.64
C LYS A 15 -6.60 6.95 -10.85
N GLN A 16 -6.31 7.55 -12.01
CA GLN A 16 -6.93 7.19 -13.27
C GLN A 16 -6.55 5.76 -13.67
N ASP A 17 -5.28 5.36 -13.54
CA ASP A 17 -4.83 3.99 -13.82
C ASP A 17 -5.51 2.98 -12.90
N LEU A 18 -5.54 3.22 -11.58
CA LEU A 18 -6.20 2.35 -10.61
C LEU A 18 -7.71 2.22 -10.91
N GLN A 19 -8.35 3.32 -11.31
CA GLN A 19 -9.74 3.30 -11.74
C GLN A 19 -9.93 2.49 -13.03
N SER A 20 -9.06 2.67 -14.04
CA SER A 20 -9.09 1.93 -15.30
C SER A 20 -8.90 0.43 -15.10
N ILE A 21 -7.93 0.03 -14.25
CA ILE A 21 -7.68 -1.36 -13.88
C ILE A 21 -8.94 -1.98 -13.27
N ARG A 22 -9.52 -1.30 -12.27
CA ARG A 22 -10.73 -1.77 -11.60
C ARG A 22 -11.88 -1.94 -12.58
N THR A 23 -12.15 -0.93 -13.41
CA THR A 23 -13.21 -0.96 -14.41
C THR A 23 -13.03 -2.15 -15.35
N ALA A 24 -11.81 -2.37 -15.86
CA ALA A 24 -11.52 -3.48 -16.78
C ALA A 24 -11.79 -4.85 -16.16
N VAL A 25 -11.41 -5.05 -14.88
CA VAL A 25 -11.68 -6.27 -14.13
C VAL A 25 -13.19 -6.46 -13.92
N ILE A 26 -13.88 -5.42 -13.44
CA ILE A 26 -15.32 -5.48 -13.13
C ILE A 26 -16.17 -5.74 -14.38
N GLU A 27 -15.89 -5.05 -15.48
CA GLU A 27 -16.64 -5.21 -16.74
C GLU A 27 -16.45 -6.60 -17.34
N SER A 28 -15.27 -7.20 -17.14
CA SER A 28 -15.00 -8.56 -17.63
C SER A 28 -15.46 -9.67 -16.71
N GLY A 29 -15.66 -9.36 -15.42
CA GLY A 29 -15.89 -10.37 -14.38
C GLY A 29 -14.67 -11.26 -14.10
N ASP A 30 -13.49 -10.92 -14.65
CA ASP A 30 -12.28 -11.75 -14.61
C ASP A 30 -11.14 -11.04 -13.87
N ILE A 31 -10.78 -11.61 -12.72
CA ILE A 31 -9.72 -11.08 -11.84
C ILE A 31 -8.32 -11.29 -12.42
N SER A 32 -8.14 -12.26 -13.33
CA SER A 32 -6.84 -12.53 -13.95
C SER A 32 -6.35 -11.37 -14.82
N LYS A 33 -7.25 -10.47 -15.23
CA LYS A 33 -6.87 -9.22 -15.89
C LYS A 33 -5.93 -8.33 -15.07
N LEU A 34 -5.89 -8.49 -13.74
CA LEU A 34 -4.91 -7.78 -12.92
C LEU A 34 -3.47 -8.12 -13.33
N ASP A 35 -3.22 -9.35 -13.79
CA ASP A 35 -1.89 -9.81 -14.21
C ASP A 35 -1.40 -9.11 -15.50
N GLU A 36 -2.31 -8.49 -16.26
CA GLU A 36 -1.98 -7.73 -17.48
C GLU A 36 -1.37 -6.36 -17.16
N TYR A 37 -1.52 -5.88 -15.92
CA TYR A 37 -1.06 -4.55 -15.51
C TYR A 37 0.28 -4.59 -14.78
N ASN A 38 1.20 -3.71 -15.21
CA ASN A 38 2.53 -3.63 -14.63
C ASN A 38 2.55 -2.82 -13.31
N LEU A 39 2.00 -3.39 -12.24
CA LEU A 39 2.02 -2.79 -10.90
C LEU A 39 3.43 -2.72 -10.28
N GLU A 40 4.37 -3.55 -10.75
CA GLU A 40 5.80 -3.44 -10.39
C GLU A 40 6.43 -2.14 -10.92
N GLY A 41 5.99 -1.69 -12.09
CA GLY A 41 6.41 -0.43 -12.70
C GLY A 41 6.15 0.78 -11.80
N LEU A 42 5.07 0.75 -10.99
CA LEU A 42 4.73 1.83 -10.07
C LEU A 42 5.78 1.99 -8.96
N PHE A 43 6.30 0.89 -8.42
CA PHE A 43 7.38 0.95 -7.43
C PHE A 43 8.68 1.52 -8.03
N GLY A 44 8.93 1.28 -9.32
CA GLY A 44 10.12 1.72 -10.05
C GLY A 44 10.11 3.18 -10.53
N ILE A 45 9.04 3.95 -10.30
CA ILE A 45 8.91 5.34 -10.77
C ILE A 45 10.01 6.23 -10.16
N TYR A 46 10.22 6.11 -8.86
CA TYR A 46 11.23 6.88 -8.13
C TYR A 46 12.49 6.06 -7.96
N LYS A 47 13.66 6.69 -8.09
CA LYS A 47 14.97 6.04 -7.83
C LYS A 47 15.45 6.18 -6.39
N ASN A 48 14.93 7.18 -5.67
CA ASN A 48 15.23 7.39 -4.25
C ASN A 48 14.32 6.47 -3.40
N PRO A 49 14.89 5.59 -2.54
CA PRO A 49 14.11 4.76 -1.62
C PRO A 49 13.13 5.52 -0.72
N GLU A 50 13.48 6.72 -0.24
CA GLU A 50 12.62 7.53 0.62
C GLU A 50 11.35 7.96 -0.13
N GLN A 51 11.53 8.47 -1.35
CA GLN A 51 10.42 8.85 -2.23
C GLN A 51 9.55 7.64 -2.60
N GLN A 52 10.15 6.46 -2.82
CA GLN A 52 9.40 5.22 -3.03
C GLN A 52 8.52 4.88 -1.82
N VAL A 53 9.03 5.04 -0.60
CA VAL A 53 8.27 4.77 0.63
C VAL A 53 7.08 5.73 0.75
N VAL A 54 7.30 7.03 0.61
CA VAL A 54 6.23 8.04 0.70
C VAL A 54 5.17 7.80 -0.37
N PHE A 55 5.61 7.54 -1.60
CA PHE A 55 4.73 7.28 -2.73
C PHE A 55 3.86 6.04 -2.53
N MET A 56 4.46 4.90 -2.17
CA MET A 56 3.74 3.65 -1.95
C MET A 56 2.74 3.75 -0.79
N ARG A 57 3.12 4.42 0.30
CA ARG A 57 2.21 4.68 1.43
C ARG A 57 1.01 5.53 1.01
N THR A 58 1.24 6.52 0.15
CA THR A 58 0.18 7.37 -0.40
C THR A 58 -0.81 6.54 -1.23
N ILE A 59 -0.30 5.66 -2.10
CA ILE A 59 -1.13 4.72 -2.87
C ILE A 59 -1.92 3.79 -1.95
N TYR A 60 -1.29 3.18 -0.95
CA TYR A 60 -1.98 2.30 0.00
C TYR A 60 -3.09 3.02 0.75
N LYS A 61 -2.85 4.25 1.19
CA LYS A 61 -3.85 5.09 1.86
C LYS A 61 -5.02 5.39 0.92
N GLN A 62 -4.76 5.68 -0.35
CA GLN A 62 -5.80 5.89 -1.34
C GLN A 62 -6.63 4.63 -1.58
N ILE A 63 -5.99 3.49 -1.88
CA ILE A 63 -6.70 2.23 -2.13
C ILE A 63 -7.54 1.83 -0.91
N THR A 64 -7.01 2.01 0.29
CA THR A 64 -7.73 1.75 1.55
C THR A 64 -8.99 2.61 1.67
N ARG A 65 -8.89 3.92 1.42
CA ARG A 65 -10.05 4.83 1.41
C ARG A 65 -11.11 4.39 0.39
N GLU A 66 -10.68 3.94 -0.78
CA GLU A 66 -11.59 3.45 -1.82
C GLU A 66 -12.29 2.16 -1.42
N ILE A 67 -11.57 1.20 -0.82
CA ILE A 67 -12.17 -0.04 -0.26
C ILE A 67 -13.28 0.33 0.73
N LEU A 68 -13.00 1.19 1.70
CA LEU A 68 -13.98 1.60 2.71
C LEU A 68 -15.19 2.32 2.10
N LYS A 69 -14.95 3.17 1.10
CA LYS A 69 -16.02 3.85 0.35
C LYS A 69 -16.92 2.86 -0.40
N PHE A 70 -16.35 1.85 -1.04
CA PHE A 70 -17.13 0.84 -1.76
C PHE A 70 -17.90 -0.07 -0.80
N LEU A 71 -17.28 -0.49 0.30
CA LEU A 71 -17.95 -1.29 1.33
C LEU A 71 -19.15 -0.54 1.94
N SER A 72 -18.97 0.74 2.30
CA SER A 72 -20.06 1.57 2.83
C SER A 72 -21.18 1.81 1.81
N SER A 73 -20.84 1.85 0.51
CA SER A 73 -21.80 2.00 -0.59
C SER A 73 -22.40 0.67 -1.07
N LYS A 74 -22.04 -0.46 -0.45
CA LYS A 74 -22.44 -1.83 -0.84
C LYS A 74 -22.00 -2.24 -2.26
N CYS A 75 -20.97 -1.60 -2.80
CA CYS A 75 -20.31 -1.95 -4.06
C CYS A 75 -19.27 -3.06 -3.79
N ILE A 76 -19.75 -4.29 -3.54
CA ILE A 76 -18.90 -5.36 -3.01
C ILE A 76 -17.82 -5.80 -3.99
N SER A 77 -18.15 -5.97 -5.26
CA SER A 77 -17.19 -6.39 -6.29
C SER A 77 -16.05 -5.39 -6.42
N GLU A 78 -16.37 -4.09 -6.43
CA GLU A 78 -15.39 -3.01 -6.52
C GLU A 78 -14.47 -2.98 -5.29
N ALA A 79 -15.03 -3.19 -4.09
CA ALA A 79 -14.25 -3.32 -2.87
C ALA A 79 -13.28 -4.52 -2.95
N MET A 80 -13.75 -5.67 -3.43
CA MET A 80 -12.94 -6.89 -3.54
C MET A 80 -11.84 -6.78 -4.59
N VAL A 81 -12.12 -6.20 -5.75
CA VAL A 81 -11.08 -5.88 -6.74
C VAL A 81 -10.05 -4.92 -6.16
N SER A 82 -10.48 -3.92 -5.38
CA SER A 82 -9.56 -2.96 -4.75
C SER A 82 -8.67 -3.62 -3.68
N ILE A 83 -9.19 -4.62 -2.95
CA ILE A 83 -8.40 -5.46 -2.04
C ILE A 83 -7.37 -6.31 -2.83
N CYS A 84 -7.74 -6.87 -3.98
CA CYS A 84 -6.80 -7.59 -4.84
C CYS A 84 -5.69 -6.67 -5.36
N ILE A 85 -6.03 -5.46 -5.82
CA ILE A 85 -5.05 -4.45 -6.24
C ILE A 85 -4.10 -4.10 -5.08
N LEU A 86 -4.63 -3.88 -3.87
CA LEU A 86 -3.82 -3.63 -2.68
C LEU A 86 -2.81 -4.77 -2.43
N TYR A 87 -3.25 -6.02 -2.56
CA TYR A 87 -2.41 -7.19 -2.40
C TYR A 87 -1.32 -7.31 -3.47
N GLU A 88 -1.66 -7.11 -4.74
CA GLU A 88 -0.67 -7.15 -5.82
C GLU A 88 0.34 -5.99 -5.70
N MET A 89 -0.09 -4.80 -5.28
CA MET A 89 0.82 -3.71 -4.96
C MET A 89 1.76 -4.03 -3.78
N PHE A 90 1.30 -4.79 -2.79
CA PHE A 90 2.18 -5.28 -1.72
C PHE A 90 3.20 -6.32 -2.23
N LYS A 91 2.78 -7.19 -3.15
CA LYS A 91 3.62 -8.22 -3.74
C LYS A 91 4.66 -7.65 -4.72
N SER A 92 4.29 -6.64 -5.51
CA SER A 92 5.12 -6.02 -6.54
C SER A 92 6.38 -5.36 -5.97
N GLN A 93 6.23 -4.73 -4.80
CA GLN A 93 7.33 -4.18 -4.01
C GLN A 93 7.98 -5.21 -3.06
N ARG A 94 7.82 -6.51 -3.35
CA ARG A 94 8.39 -7.66 -2.62
C ARG A 94 8.14 -7.66 -1.11
N GLY A 95 7.11 -6.94 -0.65
CA GLY A 95 6.76 -6.80 0.76
C GLY A 95 7.72 -5.97 1.60
N TYR A 96 8.45 -5.01 0.99
CA TYR A 96 9.38 -4.14 1.75
C TYR A 96 8.66 -3.06 2.57
N ILE A 97 7.49 -2.60 2.13
CA ILE A 97 6.72 -1.52 2.74
C ILE A 97 5.38 -2.08 3.22
N ASP A 98 5.12 -2.02 4.51
CA ASP A 98 3.84 -2.46 5.06
C ASP A 98 2.70 -1.51 4.66
N VAL A 99 1.49 -2.07 4.58
CA VAL A 99 0.24 -1.32 4.40
C VAL A 99 -0.16 -0.72 5.74
N GLU A 100 -0.07 0.59 5.87
CA GLU A 100 -0.45 1.29 7.11
C GLU A 100 -1.96 1.62 7.12
N MET A 101 -2.65 1.20 8.18
CA MET A 101 -4.10 1.39 8.35
C MET A 101 -4.46 1.71 9.80
N SER A 102 -5.57 2.41 10.03
CA SER A 102 -6.11 2.57 11.39
C SER A 102 -6.72 1.26 11.89
N LEU A 103 -6.88 1.12 13.20
CA LEU A 103 -7.53 -0.06 13.78
C LEU A 103 -8.99 -0.15 13.31
N GLU A 104 -9.67 0.99 13.26
CA GLU A 104 -11.07 1.12 12.85
C GLU A 104 -11.27 0.66 11.40
N ASP A 105 -10.36 1.03 10.50
CA ASP A 105 -10.43 0.64 9.09
C ASP A 105 -10.24 -0.88 8.93
N VAL A 106 -9.27 -1.46 9.64
CA VAL A 106 -8.99 -2.89 9.63
C VAL A 106 -10.17 -3.68 10.18
N GLU A 107 -10.76 -3.23 11.29
CA GLU A 107 -11.95 -3.86 11.87
C GLU A 107 -13.16 -3.76 10.94
N CYS A 108 -13.38 -2.61 10.32
CA CYS A 108 -14.44 -2.40 9.33
C CYS A 108 -14.32 -3.40 8.17
N ILE A 109 -13.15 -3.46 7.52
CA ILE A 109 -12.93 -4.39 6.40
C ILE A 109 -13.09 -5.85 6.85
N ASN A 110 -12.58 -6.21 8.04
CA ASN A 110 -12.72 -7.56 8.58
C ASN A 110 -14.19 -7.98 8.75
N GLN A 111 -15.04 -7.10 9.26
CA GLN A 111 -16.47 -7.39 9.43
C GLN A 111 -17.15 -7.66 8.09
N TYR A 112 -16.90 -6.82 7.08
CA TYR A 112 -17.46 -7.01 5.74
C TYR A 112 -16.97 -8.30 5.09
N VAL A 113 -15.64 -8.51 5.02
CA VAL A 113 -15.03 -9.70 4.40
C VAL A 113 -15.52 -10.99 5.07
N TYR A 114 -15.62 -11.01 6.40
CA TYR A 114 -16.13 -12.17 7.15
C TYR A 114 -17.60 -12.48 6.83
N SER A 115 -18.43 -11.44 6.64
CA SER A 115 -19.84 -11.61 6.31
C SER A 115 -20.06 -12.19 4.91
N LEU A 116 -19.17 -11.87 3.96
CA LEU A 116 -19.26 -12.25 2.56
C LEU A 116 -18.78 -13.67 2.30
N GLY A 117 -17.73 -14.12 2.98
CA GLY A 117 -17.24 -15.51 2.90
C GLY A 117 -18.27 -16.57 3.33
N LYS A 118 -19.42 -16.16 3.87
CA LYS A 118 -20.55 -17.03 4.24
C LYS A 118 -21.72 -17.00 3.24
N LYS A 119 -21.76 -16.05 2.30
CA LYS A 119 -22.99 -15.72 1.54
C LYS A 119 -22.81 -15.69 0.03
N GLU A 120 -21.64 -15.31 -0.48
CA GLU A 120 -21.44 -15.04 -1.90
C GLU A 120 -20.27 -15.86 -2.46
N ASN A 121 -20.44 -16.40 -3.67
CA ASN A 121 -19.51 -17.34 -4.28
C ASN A 121 -19.20 -16.96 -5.74
N THR A 122 -18.93 -15.67 -5.96
CA THR A 122 -18.36 -15.20 -7.24
C THR A 122 -16.83 -15.19 -7.13
N ASP A 123 -16.15 -15.48 -8.24
CA ASP A 123 -14.69 -15.63 -8.27
C ASP A 123 -13.97 -14.37 -7.76
N ILE A 124 -14.45 -13.18 -8.15
CA ILE A 124 -13.92 -11.89 -7.69
C ILE A 124 -13.99 -11.76 -6.17
N ILE A 125 -15.11 -12.14 -5.56
CA ILE A 125 -15.30 -12.02 -4.10
C ILE A 125 -14.41 -13.01 -3.38
N TRP A 126 -14.33 -14.24 -3.89
CA TRP A 126 -13.47 -15.26 -3.31
C TRP A 126 -11.99 -14.86 -3.34
N GLU A 127 -11.50 -14.32 -4.47
CA GLU A 127 -10.14 -13.82 -4.58
C GLU A 127 -9.89 -12.59 -3.69
N GLY A 128 -10.85 -11.67 -3.57
CA GLY A 128 -10.75 -10.55 -2.63
C GLY A 128 -10.62 -11.01 -1.17
N VAL A 129 -11.44 -11.96 -0.74
CA VAL A 129 -11.38 -12.56 0.60
C VAL A 129 -10.02 -13.25 0.83
N ARG A 130 -9.54 -14.00 -0.17
CA ARG A 130 -8.25 -14.69 -0.14
C ARG A 130 -7.09 -13.71 -0.05
N ALA A 131 -7.09 -12.65 -0.86
CA ALA A 131 -6.09 -11.58 -0.86
C ALA A 131 -6.01 -10.88 0.50
N TRP A 132 -7.16 -10.49 1.08
CA TRP A 132 -7.21 -9.94 2.42
C TRP A 132 -6.67 -10.90 3.49
N GLY A 133 -7.02 -12.18 3.40
CA GLY A 133 -6.48 -13.23 4.26
C GLY A 133 -4.96 -13.40 4.13
N CYS A 134 -4.41 -13.23 2.93
CA CYS A 134 -2.97 -13.25 2.69
C CYS A 134 -2.24 -12.06 3.33
N LEU A 135 -2.76 -10.84 3.16
CA LEU A 135 -2.20 -9.63 3.78
C LEU A 135 -2.11 -9.79 5.30
N LYS A 136 -3.19 -10.25 5.94
CA LYS A 136 -3.21 -10.49 7.40
C LYS A 136 -2.22 -11.56 7.82
N ARG A 137 -2.18 -12.71 7.15
CA ARG A 137 -1.29 -13.83 7.50
C ARG A 137 0.19 -13.47 7.37
N LYS A 138 0.53 -12.65 6.36
CA LYS A 138 1.90 -12.15 6.16
C LYS A 138 2.28 -11.03 7.12
N LYS A 139 1.35 -10.57 7.97
CA LYS A 139 1.51 -9.36 8.80
C LYS A 139 1.85 -8.11 7.97
N ALA A 140 1.37 -8.06 6.73
CA ALA A 140 1.60 -6.96 5.80
C ALA A 140 0.85 -5.68 6.19
N ILE A 141 -0.11 -5.78 7.13
CA ILE A 141 -0.90 -4.64 7.60
C ILE A 141 -0.31 -4.17 8.93
N ARG A 142 0.22 -2.95 8.93
CA ARG A 142 0.70 -2.26 10.13
C ARG A 142 -0.41 -1.36 10.66
N ILE A 143 -0.86 -1.61 11.87
CA ILE A 143 -1.88 -0.78 12.53
C ILE A 143 -1.22 0.47 13.07
N CYS A 144 -1.61 1.63 12.55
CA CYS A 144 -1.08 2.93 12.95
C CYS A 144 -1.97 3.57 14.03
N MET A 145 -1.38 3.85 15.19
CA MET A 145 -2.09 4.44 16.34
C MET A 145 -2.15 5.98 16.28
N MET A 146 -1.37 6.60 15.39
CA MET A 146 -1.38 8.04 15.13
C MET A 146 -1.45 8.29 13.62
N PRO A 147 -2.21 9.28 13.13
CA PRO A 147 -2.23 9.59 11.71
C PRO A 147 -0.81 9.97 11.26
N PHE A 148 -0.32 9.32 10.20
CA PHE A 148 0.88 9.80 9.52
C PHE A 148 0.58 11.22 9.03
N PRO A 149 1.47 12.18 9.26
CA PRO A 149 1.18 13.56 8.94
C PRO A 149 0.99 13.69 7.43
N ASP A 150 -0.10 14.35 7.05
CA ASP A 150 -0.55 14.49 5.66
C ASP A 150 0.19 15.62 4.90
N ASP A 151 1.03 16.39 5.60
CA ASP A 151 1.83 17.45 5.01
C ASP A 151 3.26 16.99 4.71
N GLU A 152 3.72 17.36 3.52
CA GLU A 152 5.05 17.10 2.93
C GLU A 152 6.20 17.50 3.88
N GLN A 153 5.98 18.49 4.73
CA GLN A 153 6.97 19.01 5.66
C GLN A 153 7.21 18.06 6.83
N SER A 154 6.15 17.48 7.38
CA SER A 154 6.22 16.47 8.42
C SER A 154 6.70 15.11 7.88
N LEU A 155 6.39 14.78 6.63
CA LEU A 155 6.98 13.63 5.94
C LEU A 155 8.51 13.78 5.81
N MET A 156 8.99 14.94 5.36
CA MET A 156 10.43 15.25 5.29
C MET A 156 11.11 15.20 6.67
N VAL A 157 10.42 15.58 7.75
CA VAL A 157 10.96 15.46 9.11
C VAL A 157 11.11 13.99 9.51
N ILE A 158 10.11 13.16 9.22
CA ILE A 158 10.18 11.72 9.48
C ILE A 158 11.26 11.05 8.62
N GLU A 159 11.39 11.43 7.34
CA GLU A 159 12.48 10.97 6.47
C GLU A 159 13.86 11.31 7.07
N LYS A 160 14.02 12.55 7.53
CA LYS A 160 15.28 12.99 8.15
C LYS A 160 15.57 12.23 9.45
N GLU A 161 14.57 11.95 10.27
CA GLU A 161 14.73 11.15 11.48
C GLU A 161 15.11 9.69 11.15
N LEU A 162 14.48 9.10 10.14
CA LEU A 162 14.78 7.74 9.67
C LEU A 162 16.18 7.65 9.04
N GLU A 163 16.60 8.66 8.29
CA GLU A 163 17.97 8.76 7.73
C GLU A 163 19.02 8.84 8.84
N VAL A 164 18.75 9.62 9.90
CA VAL A 164 19.63 9.72 11.08
C VAL A 164 19.71 8.37 11.80
N ILE A 165 18.58 7.67 11.97
CA ILE A 165 18.56 6.34 12.59
C ILE A 165 19.34 5.33 11.73
N SER A 166 19.15 5.33 10.40
CA SER A 166 19.90 4.47 9.48
C SER A 166 21.40 4.71 9.55
N LYS A 167 21.84 5.98 9.45
CA LYS A 167 23.26 6.32 9.58
C LYS A 167 23.84 5.93 10.93
N THR A 168 23.05 6.04 11.99
CA THR A 168 23.48 5.64 13.34
C THR A 168 23.62 4.12 13.45
N LEU A 169 22.75 3.35 12.80
CA LEU A 169 22.84 1.89 12.73
C LEU A 169 24.01 1.43 11.85
N ASP A 170 24.24 2.08 10.71
CA ASP A 170 25.38 1.82 9.82
C ASP A 170 26.72 2.09 10.52
N ASN A 171 26.78 3.12 11.36
CA ASN A 171 27.94 3.42 12.20
C ASN A 171 28.10 2.48 13.41
N TRP A 172 27.12 1.62 13.69
CA TRP A 172 27.19 0.67 14.80
C TRP A 172 27.87 -0.65 14.42
N ASP A 173 27.95 -0.94 13.11
CA ASP A 173 28.66 -2.09 12.54
C ASP A 173 30.14 -1.79 12.24
N GLU A 174 30.64 -0.57 12.52
CA GLU A 174 32.09 -0.36 12.56
C GLU A 174 32.68 -1.10 13.77
N PRO A 175 33.58 -2.08 13.57
CA PRO A 175 34.20 -2.77 14.69
C PRO A 175 34.99 -1.73 15.49
N ARG A 176 34.74 -1.70 16.81
CA ARG A 176 35.63 -1.05 17.77
C ARG A 176 37.03 -1.61 17.57
N ASN A 177 37.84 -0.93 16.78
CA ASN A 177 39.29 -1.07 16.81
C ASN A 177 39.76 -0.46 18.12
N GLU A 178 39.62 -1.23 19.20
CA GLU A 178 40.50 -1.12 20.34
C GLU A 178 41.88 -1.61 19.90
N SER A 179 42.69 -0.71 19.33
CA SER A 179 44.15 -0.85 19.38
C SER A 179 44.67 0.04 20.51
N CYS A 180 44.48 -0.41 21.74
CA CYS A 180 45.41 -0.09 22.81
C CYS A 180 46.62 -1.03 22.63
N ILE A 181 47.72 -0.49 22.09
CA ILE A 181 49.14 -0.89 22.06
C ILE A 181 49.72 0.06 21.00
N ASP A 182 50.55 1.07 21.28
CA ASP A 182 51.51 1.32 22.37
C ASP A 182 51.33 2.72 23.00
#